data_AF-A0A180H067-F1
#
_entry.id   AF-A0A180H067-F1
#
_cell.length_a   1.000
_cell.length_b   1.000
_cell.length_c   1.000
_cell.angle_alpha   90.00
_cell.angle_beta   90.00
_cell.angle_gamma   90.00
#
_symmetry.space_group_name_H-M   'P 1'
#
loop_
_entity.id
_entity.type
_entity.pdbx_description
1 polymer ?
#
loop_
_entity_poly.entity_id
_entity_poly.type
_entity_poly.pdbx_seq_one_letter_code
_entity_poly.pdbx_strand_id
1 'polypeptide(L)'
;MGNPPMLLSVLFGLLITSGRSSFLGSQSLLGGPQILKGSHPSPAAQEPPGVTGAKKSQTDANKSYPHPPACHQPTTRQPDDDRTGKGGDPEFVKASQRKRGGEKAAELVDEVLELYTSWTKVGFQLKEARTEGNVIKKRIGEAKKAKKQPEPELWASKEQLDDKIKQLEKEEADAENLLKNRASSIGNIVHESVPVSMSEAMINYGLDFLRKKGFRKTMAPFMMRKTLMAKTAQLEEFDEALYRLSGDGEDDKYLIATSEQPLSAYHSDEWFEKPKEQLPLKYAGYSTCFRKEAGSHGRDTWGIFRVHQFEKVEQFCITDPSKSWEMFEEMIQNSEDFYQSLGIGYRLVGIVSGALNNAAAKKADLEAWFPSMGEFKELVSVSNCTDYQSRSLEVRCGVKKQGDTQKVYVHMLNGTLCATERALCCLVENYQTQDGLVIPHVLRPYMQGRDFLPFVKEAPKKKK
;
A
#
# COMPACT_ATOMS: atom_id res chain seq x y z
N MET A 1 -0.44 -47.80 4.99
CA MET A 1 -0.07 -46.41 4.67
C MET A 1 -0.92 -45.97 3.49
N GLY A 2 -2.10 -45.40 3.75
CA GLY A 2 -3.04 -44.98 2.71
C GLY A 2 -3.02 -43.47 2.59
N ASN A 3 -2.71 -42.95 1.41
CA ASN A 3 -2.77 -41.52 1.08
C ASN A 3 -4.19 -40.96 1.31
N PRO A 4 -4.37 -39.81 1.98
CA PRO A 4 -5.65 -39.11 1.98
C PRO A 4 -5.76 -38.26 0.71
N PRO A 5 -6.76 -38.50 -0.16
CA PRO A 5 -7.09 -37.61 -1.25
C PRO A 5 -8.23 -36.70 -0.78
N MET A 6 -8.02 -35.38 -0.58
CA MET A 6 -9.08 -34.33 -0.49
C MET A 6 -8.54 -32.97 0.02
N LEU A 7 -7.40 -32.49 -0.48
CA LEU A 7 -6.84 -31.21 0.02
C LEU A 7 -7.41 -29.99 -0.73
N LEU A 8 -7.42 -30.05 -2.06
CA LEU A 8 -7.90 -28.94 -2.89
C LEU A 8 -9.43 -28.88 -2.95
N SER A 9 -10.10 -30.02 -2.95
CA SER A 9 -11.57 -30.12 -2.93
C SER A 9 -12.19 -29.65 -1.61
N VAL A 10 -11.45 -29.74 -0.49
CA VAL A 10 -11.89 -29.20 0.81
C VAL A 10 -11.63 -27.69 0.88
N LEU A 11 -10.48 -27.20 0.42
CA LEU A 11 -10.25 -25.75 0.30
C LEU A 11 -11.27 -25.08 -0.65
N PHE A 12 -11.54 -25.67 -1.82
CA PHE A 12 -12.57 -25.18 -2.75
C PHE A 12 -14.00 -25.42 -2.26
N GLY A 13 -14.30 -26.55 -1.62
CA GLY A 13 -15.63 -26.87 -1.08
C GLY A 13 -16.03 -26.00 0.12
N LEU A 14 -15.06 -25.63 0.97
CA LEU A 14 -15.25 -24.71 2.09
C LEU A 14 -15.45 -23.26 1.62
N LEU A 15 -14.78 -22.85 0.53
CA LEU A 15 -14.99 -21.54 -0.09
C LEU A 15 -16.36 -21.42 -0.81
N ILE A 16 -16.89 -22.53 -1.33
CA ILE A 16 -18.21 -22.54 -1.99
C ILE A 16 -19.37 -22.56 -0.97
N THR A 17 -19.18 -23.18 0.21
CA THR A 17 -20.23 -23.31 1.23
C THR A 17 -20.38 -22.07 2.13
N SER A 18 -19.33 -21.28 2.32
CA SER A 18 -19.38 -20.02 3.10
C SER A 18 -20.16 -18.89 2.40
N GLY A 19 -20.39 -18.98 1.09
CA GLY A 19 -21.19 -18.03 0.33
C GLY A 19 -22.72 -18.21 0.44
N ARG A 20 -23.20 -19.26 1.13
CA ARG A 20 -24.65 -19.53 1.26
C ARG A 20 -25.24 -19.21 2.63
N SER A 21 -24.45 -19.02 3.68
CA SER A 21 -24.96 -18.86 5.05
C SER A 21 -24.99 -17.44 5.60
N SER A 22 -24.51 -16.43 4.85
CA SER A 22 -24.40 -15.04 5.32
C SER A 22 -25.53 -14.09 4.87
N PHE A 23 -26.65 -14.59 4.31
CA PHE A 23 -27.75 -13.73 3.82
C PHE A 23 -29.07 -13.80 4.60
N LEU A 24 -29.08 -14.38 5.80
CA LEU A 24 -30.24 -14.41 6.68
C LEU A 24 -29.82 -14.07 8.12
N GLY A 25 -29.85 -12.79 8.46
CA GLY A 25 -29.85 -12.35 9.86
C GLY A 25 -28.88 -11.22 10.20
N SER A 26 -29.21 -10.00 9.80
CA SER A 26 -28.89 -8.80 10.61
C SER A 26 -29.76 -7.63 10.15
N GLN A 27 -30.89 -7.41 10.82
CA GLN A 27 -31.56 -6.12 10.81
C GLN A 27 -30.61 -5.11 11.47
N SER A 28 -30.07 -4.19 10.69
CA SER A 28 -29.28 -3.07 11.17
C SER A 28 -30.21 -1.97 11.71
N LEU A 29 -30.13 -1.74 13.02
CA LEU A 29 -30.24 -0.40 13.59
C LEU A 29 -29.05 0.43 13.07
N LEU A 30 -29.31 1.51 12.33
CA LEU A 30 -28.55 2.78 12.33
C LEU A 30 -29.20 3.72 11.29
N GLY A 31 -29.48 4.95 11.74
CA GLY A 31 -30.33 5.92 11.07
C GLY A 31 -29.76 6.51 9.78
N GLY A 32 -30.63 6.67 8.79
CA GLY A 32 -30.43 7.54 7.64
C GLY A 32 -31.00 8.95 7.90
N PRO A 33 -30.46 10.00 7.26
CA PRO A 33 -30.85 11.38 7.49
C PRO A 33 -32.26 11.67 6.94
N GLN A 34 -33.07 12.35 7.76
CA GLN A 34 -34.38 12.88 7.38
C GLN A 34 -34.21 13.97 6.31
N ILE A 35 -34.74 13.71 5.11
CA ILE A 35 -35.03 14.76 4.12
C ILE A 35 -36.44 15.28 4.42
N LEU A 36 -36.51 16.51 4.90
CA LEU A 36 -37.74 17.25 5.15
C LEU A 36 -38.52 17.49 3.85
N LYS A 37 -39.77 17.01 3.81
CA LYS A 37 -40.76 17.36 2.79
C LYS A 37 -41.26 18.79 3.04
N GLY A 38 -40.87 19.72 2.17
CA GLY A 38 -41.48 21.04 2.05
C GLY A 38 -42.55 21.04 0.95
N SER A 39 -43.72 21.57 1.28
CA SER A 39 -44.95 21.63 0.49
C SER A 39 -45.13 22.98 -0.23
N HIS A 40 -45.81 22.95 -1.40
CA HIS A 40 -46.50 24.04 -2.14
C HIS A 40 -45.66 24.90 -3.14
N PRO A 41 -46.29 25.60 -4.12
CA PRO A 41 -46.50 25.10 -5.48
C PRO A 41 -45.85 26.00 -6.57
N SER A 42 -45.67 25.46 -7.78
CA SER A 42 -45.16 26.22 -8.93
C SER A 42 -46.27 27.08 -9.56
N PRO A 43 -46.02 28.36 -9.93
CA PRO A 43 -46.82 29.06 -10.91
C PRO A 43 -46.24 28.85 -12.31
N ALA A 44 -47.15 28.74 -13.29
CA ALA A 44 -46.85 28.77 -14.72
C ALA A 44 -46.53 30.19 -15.19
N ALA A 45 -45.67 30.34 -16.20
CA ALA A 45 -45.95 31.09 -17.44
C ALA A 45 -44.69 31.45 -18.26
N GLN A 46 -44.85 31.29 -19.57
CA GLN A 46 -44.35 32.11 -20.68
C GLN A 46 -42.94 31.88 -21.28
N GLU A 47 -42.96 31.27 -22.47
CA GLU A 47 -41.96 31.40 -23.54
C GLU A 47 -42.05 32.79 -24.22
N PRO A 48 -40.95 33.27 -24.85
CA PRO A 48 -41.00 34.17 -25.99
C PRO A 48 -40.46 33.51 -27.29
N PRO A 49 -40.82 34.03 -28.48
CA PRO A 49 -40.76 33.29 -29.73
C PRO A 49 -39.49 33.51 -30.58
N GLY A 50 -39.10 32.46 -31.29
CA GLY A 50 -38.77 32.44 -32.72
C GLY A 50 -37.63 33.32 -33.26
N VAL A 51 -36.52 32.66 -33.66
CA VAL A 51 -35.77 33.05 -34.86
C VAL A 51 -35.41 31.80 -35.68
N THR A 52 -35.74 31.89 -36.96
CA THR A 52 -35.65 30.89 -38.02
C THR A 52 -34.23 30.72 -38.60
N GLY A 53 -33.89 29.48 -38.93
CA GLY A 53 -33.24 29.16 -40.21
C GLY A 53 -31.72 28.98 -40.23
N ALA A 54 -31.27 27.72 -40.18
CA ALA A 54 -30.19 27.21 -41.05
C ALA A 54 -30.14 25.68 -40.96
N LYS A 55 -30.69 25.00 -41.98
CA LYS A 55 -30.41 23.59 -42.25
C LYS A 55 -29.00 23.48 -42.81
N LYS A 56 -28.09 22.77 -42.12
CA LYS A 56 -27.04 21.99 -42.77
C LYS A 56 -26.90 20.64 -42.07
N SER A 57 -26.95 19.63 -42.92
CA SER A 57 -26.85 18.20 -42.69
C SER A 57 -25.66 17.82 -41.82
N GLN A 58 -25.92 17.05 -40.77
CA GLN A 58 -24.94 16.15 -40.20
C GLN A 58 -25.59 14.79 -40.03
N THR A 59 -25.15 13.87 -40.88
CA THR A 59 -25.50 12.47 -40.93
C THR A 59 -24.98 11.74 -39.70
N ASP A 60 -25.86 10.95 -39.10
CA ASP A 60 -25.63 9.69 -38.36
C ASP A 60 -24.38 9.56 -37.50
N ALA A 61 -24.53 9.83 -36.20
CA ALA A 61 -23.75 9.18 -35.15
C ALA A 61 -24.48 9.21 -33.80
N ASN A 62 -25.68 8.62 -33.72
CA ASN A 62 -26.29 8.26 -32.43
C ASN A 62 -26.21 6.74 -32.26
N LYS A 63 -24.98 6.23 -32.11
CA LYS A 63 -24.77 4.89 -31.56
C LYS A 63 -25.07 4.99 -30.07
N SER A 64 -26.16 4.34 -29.67
CA SER A 64 -26.50 4.02 -28.30
C SER A 64 -25.26 3.53 -27.55
N TYR A 65 -24.89 4.22 -26.48
CA TYR A 65 -23.98 3.64 -25.50
C TYR A 65 -24.67 2.42 -24.89
N PRO A 66 -24.08 1.22 -24.93
CA PRO A 66 -24.65 0.09 -24.23
C PRO A 66 -24.60 0.40 -22.73
N HIS A 67 -25.76 0.34 -22.08
CA HIS A 67 -25.84 0.28 -20.62
C HIS A 67 -24.86 -0.78 -20.10
N PRO A 68 -24.17 -0.55 -18.96
CA PRO A 68 -23.34 -1.57 -18.35
C PRO A 68 -24.19 -2.82 -18.12
N PRO A 69 -23.71 -4.03 -18.46
CA PRO A 69 -24.49 -5.23 -18.20
C PRO A 69 -24.77 -5.30 -16.70
N ALA A 70 -26.04 -5.55 -16.37
CA ALA A 70 -26.49 -5.79 -15.01
C ALA A 70 -25.54 -6.78 -14.33
N CYS A 71 -25.10 -6.41 -13.13
CA CYS A 71 -24.27 -7.21 -12.22
C CYS A 71 -24.66 -8.68 -12.35
N HIS A 72 -23.79 -9.45 -13.01
CA HIS A 72 -24.02 -10.87 -13.19
C HIS A 72 -24.09 -11.52 -11.81
N GLN A 73 -25.15 -12.29 -11.60
CA GLN A 73 -25.28 -13.23 -10.50
C GLN A 73 -23.98 -14.03 -10.35
N PRO A 74 -23.58 -14.41 -9.13
CA PRO A 74 -22.34 -15.13 -8.90
C PRO A 74 -22.30 -16.39 -9.78
N THR A 75 -21.48 -16.34 -10.82
CA THR A 75 -21.25 -17.46 -11.72
C THR A 75 -20.43 -18.48 -10.94
N THR A 76 -21.10 -19.55 -10.52
CA THR A 76 -20.46 -20.77 -10.02
C THR A 76 -19.48 -21.28 -11.08
N ARG A 77 -18.18 -21.19 -10.81
CA ARG A 77 -17.14 -21.64 -11.73
C ARG A 77 -17.10 -23.18 -11.79
N GLN A 78 -17.01 -23.72 -13.01
CA GLN A 78 -16.83 -25.14 -13.26
C GLN A 78 -15.45 -25.63 -12.76
N PRO A 79 -15.37 -26.87 -12.25
CA PRO A 79 -14.15 -27.47 -11.72
C PRO A 79 -13.39 -28.19 -12.85
N ASP A 80 -12.46 -27.52 -13.54
CA ASP A 80 -11.72 -28.17 -14.64
C ASP A 80 -10.24 -27.75 -14.75
N ASP A 81 -9.58 -27.40 -13.64
CA ASP A 81 -8.11 -27.23 -13.60
C ASP A 81 -7.45 -28.08 -12.51
N ASP A 82 -7.96 -29.30 -12.33
CA ASP A 82 -7.40 -30.30 -11.42
C ASP A 82 -6.35 -31.14 -12.17
N ARG A 83 -5.20 -30.53 -12.50
CA ARG A 83 -4.06 -31.29 -13.01
C ARG A 83 -3.40 -32.03 -11.84
N THR A 84 -3.71 -33.32 -11.79
CA THR A 84 -3.05 -34.41 -11.04
C THR A 84 -3.42 -34.57 -9.56
N GLY A 85 -4.43 -35.40 -9.30
CA GLY A 85 -4.39 -36.36 -8.19
C GLY A 85 -4.84 -35.88 -6.80
N LYS A 86 -6.08 -35.42 -6.62
CA LYS A 86 -6.86 -35.32 -5.35
C LYS A 86 -6.21 -34.66 -4.10
N GLY A 87 -4.95 -34.26 -4.12
CA GLY A 87 -4.23 -33.54 -3.09
C GLY A 87 -3.46 -32.43 -3.78
N GLY A 88 -4.11 -31.29 -4.01
CA GLY A 88 -3.47 -30.17 -4.67
C GLY A 88 -2.24 -29.68 -3.91
N ASP A 89 -1.38 -28.93 -4.59
CA ASP A 89 -0.05 -28.54 -4.11
C ASP A 89 -0.10 -27.36 -3.13
N PRO A 90 0.25 -27.55 -1.84
CA PRO A 90 0.33 -26.44 -0.88
C PRO A 90 1.37 -25.39 -1.26
N GLU A 91 2.48 -25.79 -1.90
CA GLU A 91 3.52 -24.84 -2.30
C GLU A 91 3.04 -23.90 -3.41
N PHE A 92 2.16 -24.37 -4.30
CA PHE A 92 1.48 -23.53 -5.27
C PHE A 92 0.58 -22.46 -4.59
N VAL A 93 -0.18 -22.86 -3.56
CA VAL A 93 -1.01 -21.91 -2.78
C VAL A 93 -0.12 -20.93 -2.02
N LYS A 94 0.95 -21.40 -1.37
CA LYS A 94 1.93 -20.54 -0.69
C LYS A 94 2.57 -19.55 -1.64
N ALA A 95 3.00 -19.98 -2.83
CA ALA A 95 3.56 -19.09 -3.84
C ALA A 95 2.58 -17.98 -4.24
N SER A 96 1.29 -18.31 -4.39
CA SER A 96 0.24 -17.31 -4.61
C SER A 96 0.03 -16.38 -3.40
N GLN A 97 0.08 -16.91 -2.18
CA GLN A 97 -0.08 -16.13 -0.97
C GLN A 97 1.10 -15.19 -0.72
N ARG A 98 2.33 -15.61 -1.04
CA ARG A 98 3.52 -14.73 -1.07
C ARG A 98 3.30 -13.52 -1.97
N LYS A 99 2.60 -13.70 -3.10
CA LYS A 99 2.22 -12.60 -4.00
C LYS A 99 1.23 -11.61 -3.37
N ARG A 100 0.42 -12.01 -2.39
CA ARG A 100 -0.59 -11.14 -1.75
C ARG A 100 -0.08 -10.40 -0.52
N GLY A 101 0.72 -11.06 0.31
CA GLY A 101 1.10 -10.52 1.61
C GLY A 101 2.47 -10.99 2.11
N GLY A 102 3.33 -11.51 1.22
CA GLY A 102 4.66 -12.02 1.55
C GLY A 102 4.62 -13.31 2.37
N GLU A 103 5.71 -13.60 3.08
CA GLU A 103 5.87 -14.89 3.77
C GLU A 103 4.82 -15.12 4.85
N LYS A 104 4.39 -14.08 5.56
CA LYS A 104 3.30 -14.18 6.55
C LYS A 104 1.98 -14.70 5.96
N ALA A 105 1.71 -14.35 4.71
CA ALA A 105 0.53 -14.87 4.01
C ALA A 105 0.71 -16.34 3.59
N ALA A 106 1.95 -16.78 3.37
CA ALA A 106 2.29 -18.17 3.07
C ALA A 106 2.23 -19.05 4.33
N GLU A 107 2.69 -18.55 5.48
CA GLU A 107 2.62 -19.22 6.79
C GLU A 107 1.17 -19.57 7.19
N LEU A 108 0.19 -18.76 6.79
CA LEU A 108 -1.24 -19.05 6.96
C LEU A 108 -1.67 -20.36 6.28
N VAL A 109 -0.99 -20.78 5.21
CA VAL A 109 -1.28 -22.07 4.56
C VAL A 109 -0.87 -23.22 5.47
N ASP A 110 0.28 -23.13 6.13
CA ASP A 110 0.76 -24.14 7.08
C ASP A 110 -0.16 -24.23 8.30
N GLU A 111 -0.59 -23.09 8.86
CA GLU A 111 -1.57 -23.04 9.96
C GLU A 111 -2.87 -23.78 9.58
N VAL A 112 -3.37 -23.56 8.36
CA VAL A 112 -4.58 -24.24 7.87
C VAL A 112 -4.37 -25.74 7.67
N LEU A 113 -3.19 -26.18 7.24
CA LEU A 113 -2.86 -27.61 7.11
C LEU A 113 -2.77 -28.31 8.48
N GLU A 114 -2.22 -27.64 9.48
CA GLU A 114 -2.17 -28.13 10.85
C GLU A 114 -3.58 -28.26 11.46
N LEU A 115 -4.44 -27.26 11.24
CA LEU A 115 -5.84 -27.30 11.64
C LEU A 115 -6.61 -28.43 10.95
N TYR A 116 -6.36 -28.65 9.66
CA TYR A 116 -6.96 -29.76 8.92
C TYR A 116 -6.52 -31.12 9.46
N THR A 117 -5.24 -31.28 9.78
CA THR A 117 -4.69 -32.50 10.38
C THR A 117 -5.32 -32.77 11.75
N SER A 118 -5.53 -31.72 12.54
CA SER A 118 -6.18 -31.81 13.84
C SER A 118 -7.66 -32.21 13.71
N TRP A 119 -8.41 -31.55 12.82
CA TRP A 119 -9.81 -31.87 12.55
C TRP A 119 -10.01 -33.30 12.04
N THR A 120 -9.18 -33.75 11.09
CA THR A 120 -9.26 -35.12 10.57
C THR A 120 -8.93 -36.19 11.62
N LYS A 121 -8.00 -35.90 12.53
CA LYS A 121 -7.69 -36.77 13.68
C LYS A 121 -8.89 -36.92 14.61
N VAL A 122 -9.55 -35.82 14.96
CA VAL A 122 -10.76 -35.85 15.81
C VAL A 122 -11.90 -36.60 15.11
N GLY A 123 -12.11 -36.35 13.80
CA GLY A 123 -13.10 -37.08 13.00
C GLY A 123 -12.83 -38.59 12.92
N PHE A 124 -11.56 -39.00 12.86
CA PHE A 124 -11.19 -40.42 12.93
C PHE A 124 -11.50 -41.03 14.30
N GLN A 125 -11.11 -40.36 15.40
CA GLN A 125 -11.41 -40.80 16.77
C GLN A 125 -12.92 -40.91 17.02
N LEU A 126 -13.70 -39.97 16.50
CA LEU A 126 -15.16 -40.00 16.56
C LEU A 126 -15.74 -41.20 15.81
N LYS A 127 -15.20 -41.52 14.63
CA LYS A 127 -15.59 -42.69 13.84
C LYS A 127 -15.29 -44.01 14.57
N GLU A 128 -14.11 -44.12 15.20
CA GLU A 128 -13.75 -45.28 16.02
C GLU A 128 -14.71 -45.44 17.20
N ALA A 129 -14.93 -44.37 17.98
CA ALA A 129 -15.83 -44.38 19.12
C ALA A 129 -17.27 -44.76 18.73
N ARG A 130 -17.79 -44.26 17.60
CA ARG A 130 -19.11 -44.65 17.07
C ARG A 130 -19.15 -46.12 16.66
N THR A 131 -18.06 -46.65 16.11
CA THR A 131 -17.97 -48.06 15.71
C THR A 131 -18.00 -48.97 16.95
N GLU A 132 -17.21 -48.64 17.98
CA GLU A 132 -17.21 -49.32 19.27
C GLU A 132 -18.59 -49.28 19.94
N GLY A 133 -19.23 -48.10 19.97
CA GLY A 133 -20.58 -47.92 20.50
C GLY A 133 -21.61 -48.81 19.79
N ASN A 134 -21.51 -48.95 18.46
CA ASN A 134 -22.38 -49.85 17.69
C ASN A 134 -22.15 -51.34 18.04
N VAL A 135 -20.90 -51.74 18.29
CA VAL A 135 -20.57 -53.11 18.72
C VAL A 135 -21.17 -53.41 20.10
N ILE A 136 -21.02 -52.50 21.06
CA ILE A 136 -21.61 -52.66 22.40
C ILE A 136 -23.14 -52.71 22.33
N LYS A 137 -23.76 -51.84 21.54
CA LYS A 137 -25.22 -51.85 21.31
C LYS A 137 -25.71 -53.18 20.74
N LYS A 138 -24.94 -53.80 19.82
CA LYS A 138 -25.24 -55.13 19.28
C LYS A 138 -25.15 -56.21 20.36
N ARG A 139 -24.09 -56.24 21.17
CA ARG A 139 -23.91 -57.21 22.28
C ARG A 139 -25.02 -57.11 23.33
N ILE A 140 -25.42 -55.90 23.71
CA ILE A 140 -26.57 -55.69 24.62
C ILE A 140 -27.86 -56.24 24.00
N GLY A 141 -28.08 -56.03 22.71
CA GLY A 141 -29.23 -56.57 21.98
C GLY A 141 -29.26 -58.10 21.92
N GLU A 142 -28.10 -58.73 21.72
CA GLU A 142 -27.94 -60.19 21.70
C GLU A 142 -28.21 -60.81 23.08
N ALA A 143 -27.69 -60.22 24.16
CA ALA A 143 -27.95 -60.66 25.54
C ALA A 143 -29.45 -60.62 25.87
N LYS A 144 -30.14 -59.53 25.50
CA LYS A 144 -31.59 -59.39 25.69
C LYS A 144 -32.40 -60.43 24.89
N LYS A 145 -32.01 -60.70 23.63
CA LYS A 145 -32.65 -61.75 22.81
C LYS A 145 -32.47 -63.14 23.40
N ALA A 146 -31.34 -63.41 24.04
CA ALA A 146 -31.06 -64.67 24.72
C ALA A 146 -31.75 -64.81 26.10
N LYS A 147 -32.64 -63.87 26.49
CA LYS A 147 -33.27 -63.79 27.83
C LYS A 147 -32.27 -63.76 29.00
N LYS A 148 -31.02 -63.34 28.75
CA LYS A 148 -29.99 -63.12 29.77
C LYS A 148 -29.96 -61.64 30.16
N GLN A 149 -29.68 -61.34 31.43
CA GLN A 149 -29.38 -59.97 31.83
C GLN A 149 -28.03 -59.57 31.20
N PRO A 150 -27.96 -58.42 30.51
CA PRO A 150 -26.68 -57.91 30.01
C PRO A 150 -25.72 -57.66 31.18
N GLU A 151 -24.43 -57.94 30.97
CA GLU A 151 -23.40 -57.67 31.99
C GLU A 151 -23.42 -56.17 32.39
N PRO A 152 -23.40 -55.84 33.70
CA PRO A 152 -23.43 -54.45 34.17
C PRO A 152 -22.30 -53.58 33.58
N GLU A 153 -21.14 -54.19 33.32
CA GLU A 153 -19.98 -53.55 32.71
C GLU A 153 -20.23 -53.04 31.28
N LEU A 154 -21.13 -53.69 30.52
CA LEU A 154 -21.51 -53.25 29.16
C LEU A 154 -22.35 -51.97 29.20
N TRP A 155 -23.14 -51.76 30.25
CA TRP A 155 -23.91 -50.53 30.43
C TRP A 155 -23.02 -49.37 30.87
N ALA A 156 -22.09 -49.60 31.80
CA ALA A 156 -21.11 -48.60 32.21
C ALA A 156 -20.18 -48.20 31.04
N SER A 157 -19.70 -49.17 30.25
CA SER A 157 -18.86 -48.91 29.07
C SER A 157 -19.61 -48.14 27.99
N LYS A 158 -20.92 -48.39 27.84
CA LYS A 158 -21.77 -47.65 26.91
C LYS A 158 -21.93 -46.19 27.34
N GLU A 159 -22.22 -45.92 28.61
CA GLU A 159 -22.39 -44.56 29.12
C GLU A 159 -21.10 -43.73 28.93
N GLN A 160 -19.94 -44.32 29.25
CA GLN A 160 -18.64 -43.70 29.02
C GLN A 160 -18.38 -43.39 27.54
N LEU A 161 -18.75 -44.30 26.63
CA LEU A 161 -18.62 -44.09 25.19
C LEU A 161 -19.60 -43.04 24.65
N ASP A 162 -20.84 -43.02 25.14
CA ASP A 162 -21.84 -42.03 24.75
C ASP A 162 -21.37 -40.61 25.15
N ASP A 163 -20.75 -40.44 26.32
CA ASP A 163 -20.18 -39.15 26.74
C ASP A 163 -18.91 -38.78 25.96
N LYS A 164 -18.03 -39.75 25.68
CA LYS A 164 -16.85 -39.55 24.81
C LYS A 164 -17.26 -39.15 23.39
N ILE A 165 -18.33 -39.74 22.84
CA ILE A 165 -18.88 -39.38 21.53
C ILE A 165 -19.38 -37.93 21.55
N LYS A 166 -20.18 -37.52 22.55
CA LYS A 166 -20.66 -36.13 22.66
C LYS A 166 -19.50 -35.13 22.74
N GLN A 167 -18.45 -35.46 23.49
CA GLN A 167 -17.26 -34.63 23.59
C GLN A 167 -16.56 -34.51 22.24
N LEU A 168 -16.30 -35.63 21.57
CA LEU A 168 -15.64 -35.65 20.25
C LEU A 168 -16.47 -34.96 19.17
N GLU A 169 -17.81 -35.02 19.23
CA GLU A 169 -18.70 -34.27 18.32
C GLU A 169 -18.55 -32.77 18.48
N LYS A 170 -18.45 -32.28 19.72
CA LYS A 170 -18.21 -30.87 19.99
C LYS A 170 -16.81 -30.46 19.53
N GLU A 171 -15.79 -31.24 19.86
CA GLU A 171 -14.41 -30.98 19.46
C GLU A 171 -14.24 -30.98 17.93
N GLU A 172 -14.91 -31.90 17.22
CA GLU A 172 -14.90 -31.94 15.75
C GLU A 172 -15.52 -30.67 15.17
N ALA A 173 -16.68 -30.25 15.70
CA ALA A 173 -17.38 -29.04 15.24
C ALA A 173 -16.57 -27.76 15.52
N ASP A 174 -15.96 -27.64 16.70
CA ASP A 174 -15.12 -26.51 17.06
C ASP A 174 -13.86 -26.46 16.18
N ALA A 175 -13.22 -27.61 15.93
CA ALA A 175 -12.07 -27.71 15.03
C ALA A 175 -12.43 -27.40 13.57
N GLU A 176 -13.60 -27.86 13.09
CA GLU A 176 -14.10 -27.56 11.75
C GLU A 176 -14.36 -26.06 11.58
N ASN A 177 -15.00 -25.42 12.57
CA ASN A 177 -15.27 -23.99 12.55
C ASN A 177 -13.98 -23.16 12.55
N LEU A 178 -13.01 -23.54 13.38
CA LEU A 178 -11.70 -22.88 13.42
C LEU A 178 -10.97 -23.02 12.08
N LEU A 179 -10.96 -24.23 11.52
CA LEU A 179 -10.40 -24.51 10.19
C LEU A 179 -11.07 -23.65 9.11
N LYS A 180 -12.40 -23.60 9.06
CA LYS A 180 -13.16 -22.79 8.08
C LYS A 180 -12.83 -21.31 8.19
N ASN A 181 -12.81 -20.80 9.42
CA ASN A 181 -12.50 -19.40 9.68
C ASN A 181 -11.08 -19.05 9.22
N ARG A 182 -10.09 -19.90 9.52
CA ARG A 182 -8.71 -19.66 9.03
C ARG A 182 -8.54 -19.86 7.54
N ALA A 183 -9.12 -20.91 6.96
CA ALA A 183 -9.07 -21.15 5.52
C ALA A 183 -9.70 -20.00 4.72
N SER A 184 -10.74 -19.34 5.24
CA SER A 184 -11.36 -18.18 4.57
C SER A 184 -10.45 -16.95 4.48
N SER A 185 -9.36 -16.90 5.24
CA SER A 185 -8.33 -15.86 5.13
C SER A 185 -7.27 -16.12 4.06
N ILE A 186 -7.26 -17.32 3.46
CA ILE A 186 -6.43 -17.63 2.29
C ILE A 186 -7.06 -16.98 1.06
N GLY A 187 -6.32 -16.09 0.41
CA GLY A 187 -6.78 -15.41 -0.79
C GLY A 187 -6.80 -16.34 -2.00
N ASN A 188 -7.59 -15.99 -3.01
CA ASN A 188 -7.65 -16.77 -4.25
C ASN A 188 -6.28 -16.76 -4.98
N ILE A 189 -6.07 -17.69 -5.91
CA ILE A 189 -4.83 -17.77 -6.70
C ILE A 189 -4.63 -16.48 -7.51
N VAL A 190 -3.46 -15.87 -7.37
CA VAL A 190 -3.07 -14.67 -8.11
C VAL A 190 -2.76 -15.06 -9.55
N HIS A 191 -3.55 -14.54 -10.48
CA HIS A 191 -3.32 -14.75 -11.91
C HIS A 191 -1.98 -14.17 -12.34
N GLU A 192 -1.29 -14.84 -13.27
CA GLU A 192 0.07 -14.45 -13.69
C GLU A 192 0.15 -13.03 -14.27
N SER A 193 -0.92 -12.60 -14.93
CA SER A 193 -1.06 -11.26 -15.53
C SER A 193 -1.34 -10.13 -14.55
N VAL A 194 -1.48 -10.41 -13.25
CA VAL A 194 -1.67 -9.35 -12.25
C VAL A 194 -0.39 -8.50 -12.23
N PRO A 195 -0.49 -7.20 -12.57
CA PRO A 195 0.67 -6.35 -12.69
C PRO A 195 1.31 -6.10 -11.32
N VAL A 196 2.62 -5.86 -11.35
CA VAL A 196 3.38 -5.40 -10.20
C VAL A 196 4.13 -4.14 -10.62
N SER A 197 3.96 -3.09 -9.84
CA SER A 197 4.55 -1.78 -10.15
C SER A 197 5.83 -1.58 -9.33
N MET A 198 6.97 -1.49 -10.01
CA MET A 198 8.24 -1.20 -9.35
C MET A 198 8.27 0.22 -8.77
N SER A 199 7.57 1.18 -9.39
CA SER A 199 7.45 2.53 -8.82
C SER A 199 6.73 2.51 -7.48
N GLU A 200 5.57 1.84 -7.40
CA GLU A 200 4.83 1.68 -6.14
C GLU A 200 5.66 0.92 -5.10
N ALA A 201 6.43 -0.08 -5.52
CA ALA A 201 7.32 -0.80 -4.62
C ALA A 201 8.40 0.10 -4.02
N MET A 202 9.04 0.95 -4.81
CA MET A 202 10.04 1.91 -4.33
C MET A 202 9.45 2.96 -3.39
N ILE A 203 8.25 3.48 -3.70
CA ILE A 203 7.54 4.44 -2.84
C ILE A 203 7.21 3.78 -1.48
N ASN A 204 6.59 2.60 -1.51
CA ASN A 204 6.21 1.88 -0.30
C ASN A 204 7.42 1.48 0.54
N TYR A 205 8.50 1.03 -0.12
CA TYR A 205 9.76 0.71 0.54
C TYR A 205 10.37 1.95 1.20
N GLY A 206 10.48 3.08 0.50
CA GLY A 206 11.00 4.33 1.06
C GLY A 206 10.20 4.84 2.25
N LEU A 207 8.87 4.79 2.16
CA LEU A 207 7.99 5.16 3.27
C LEU A 207 8.14 4.24 4.49
N ASP A 208 8.24 2.92 4.27
CA ASP A 208 8.47 1.96 5.35
C ASP A 208 9.86 2.08 5.97
N PHE A 209 10.86 2.40 5.14
CA PHE A 209 12.23 2.63 5.54
C PHE A 209 12.31 3.81 6.52
N LEU A 210 11.74 4.97 6.16
CA LEU A 210 11.70 6.13 7.04
C LEU A 210 10.81 5.91 8.28
N ARG A 211 9.68 5.21 8.15
CA ARG A 211 8.84 4.84 9.30
C ARG A 211 9.63 4.07 10.35
N LYS A 212 10.46 3.10 9.94
CA LYS A 212 11.33 2.34 10.86
C LYS A 212 12.37 3.22 11.57
N LYS A 213 12.71 4.38 10.99
CA LYS A 213 13.61 5.41 11.55
C LYS A 213 12.84 6.51 12.32
N GLY A 214 11.56 6.30 12.63
CA GLY A 214 10.76 7.21 13.47
C GLY A 214 10.11 8.38 12.70
N PHE A 215 10.14 8.38 11.37
CA PHE A 215 9.44 9.39 10.57
C PHE A 215 7.95 9.06 10.46
N ARG A 216 7.12 10.10 10.53
CA ARG A 216 5.67 9.99 10.32
C ARG A 216 5.37 10.04 8.83
N LYS A 217 4.72 9.01 8.30
CA LYS A 217 4.24 9.02 6.91
C LYS A 217 3.21 10.13 6.73
N THR A 218 3.39 10.99 5.75
CA THR A 218 2.50 12.13 5.52
C THR A 218 2.36 12.39 4.03
N MET A 219 1.13 12.33 3.54
CA MET A 219 0.82 12.74 2.16
C MET A 219 0.53 14.23 2.16
N ALA A 220 1.24 14.97 1.31
CA ALA A 220 1.07 16.41 1.21
C ALA A 220 0.00 16.80 0.17
N PRO A 221 -0.74 17.91 0.35
CA PRO A 221 -1.59 18.46 -0.71
C PRO A 221 -0.76 18.90 -1.91
N PHE A 222 -1.24 18.62 -3.13
CA PHE A 222 -0.47 18.89 -4.36
C PHE A 222 -0.58 20.32 -4.87
N MET A 223 -1.40 21.14 -4.22
CA MET A 223 -1.66 22.52 -4.60
C MET A 223 -1.56 23.42 -3.38
N MET A 224 -0.93 24.57 -3.53
CA MET A 224 -0.86 25.61 -2.50
C MET A 224 -1.38 26.93 -3.05
N ARG A 225 -2.03 27.72 -2.18
CA ARG A 225 -2.38 29.11 -2.49
C ARG A 225 -1.10 29.93 -2.72
N LYS A 226 -1.15 30.90 -3.63
CA LYS A 226 -0.02 31.79 -3.95
C LYS A 226 0.64 32.41 -2.71
N THR A 227 -0.17 32.86 -1.76
CA THR A 227 0.29 33.52 -0.52
C THR A 227 1.13 32.62 0.37
N LEU A 228 0.82 31.32 0.45
CA LEU A 228 1.62 30.35 1.19
C LEU A 228 2.80 29.85 0.36
N MET A 229 2.60 29.61 -0.93
CA MET A 229 3.69 29.19 -1.83
C MET A 229 4.84 30.21 -1.83
N ALA A 230 4.53 31.51 -1.84
CA ALA A 230 5.52 32.58 -1.81
C ALA A 230 6.36 32.63 -0.52
N LYS A 231 5.92 31.96 0.56
CA LYS A 231 6.71 31.85 1.81
C LYS A 231 7.66 30.64 1.79
N THR A 232 7.44 29.68 0.88
CA THR A 232 8.18 28.41 0.83
C THR A 232 9.00 28.23 -0.44
N ALA A 233 8.73 29.01 -1.48
CA ALA A 233 9.41 28.99 -2.77
C ALA A 233 10.14 30.30 -3.05
N GLN A 234 11.21 30.22 -3.85
CA GLN A 234 11.96 31.38 -4.33
C GLN A 234 11.27 32.01 -5.55
N LEU A 235 11.59 33.26 -5.86
CA LEU A 235 10.97 33.99 -6.96
C LEU A 235 11.23 33.30 -8.30
N GLU A 236 12.46 32.84 -8.51
CA GLU A 236 12.89 32.14 -9.72
C GLU A 236 12.10 30.84 -9.92
N GLU A 237 11.68 30.16 -8.84
CA GLU A 237 10.89 28.93 -8.92
C GLU A 237 9.49 29.18 -9.50
N PHE A 238 8.89 30.36 -9.30
CA PHE A 238 7.60 30.70 -9.94
C PHE A 238 7.71 30.70 -11.46
N ASP A 239 8.83 31.17 -12.01
CA ASP A 239 9.05 31.28 -13.45
C ASP A 239 9.58 29.97 -14.04
N GLU A 240 10.43 29.24 -13.32
CA GLU A 240 11.17 28.09 -13.87
C GLU A 240 10.58 26.73 -13.52
N ALA A 241 9.93 26.59 -12.36
CA ALA A 241 9.54 25.30 -11.80
C ALA A 241 8.03 25.15 -11.61
N LEU A 242 7.33 26.15 -11.07
CA LEU A 242 5.95 26.00 -10.61
C LEU A 242 4.90 26.18 -11.71
N TYR A 243 3.98 25.23 -11.81
CA TYR A 243 2.78 25.38 -12.64
C TYR A 243 1.73 26.21 -11.90
N ARG A 244 1.27 27.30 -12.52
CA ARG A 244 0.16 28.11 -12.02
C ARG A 244 -1.18 27.50 -12.42
N LEU A 245 -2.10 27.44 -11.48
CA LEU A 245 -3.48 27.02 -11.66
C LEU A 245 -4.40 28.23 -11.47
N SER A 246 -5.04 28.64 -12.56
CA SER A 246 -6.09 29.66 -12.58
C SER A 246 -7.48 29.01 -12.54
N GLY A 247 -8.45 29.61 -11.87
CA GLY A 247 -9.85 29.17 -11.85
C GLY A 247 -10.81 30.32 -11.53
N ASP A 248 -12.11 30.04 -11.41
CA ASP A 248 -13.18 31.05 -11.26
C ASP A 248 -13.20 31.80 -9.90
N GLY A 249 -12.25 31.50 -9.01
CA GLY A 249 -12.09 32.18 -7.72
C GLY A 249 -10.86 33.11 -7.71
N GLU A 250 -10.85 34.08 -6.79
CA GLU A 250 -9.82 35.14 -6.74
C GLU A 250 -8.41 34.67 -6.33
N ASP A 251 -8.24 33.43 -5.87
CA ASP A 251 -6.95 32.92 -5.36
C ASP A 251 -6.25 31.97 -6.34
N ASP A 252 -5.23 32.50 -7.04
CA ASP A 252 -4.22 31.74 -7.77
C ASP A 252 -3.61 30.62 -6.89
N LYS A 253 -3.49 29.43 -7.47
CA LYS A 253 -2.82 28.28 -6.83
C LYS A 253 -1.64 27.84 -7.67
N TYR A 254 -0.73 27.11 -7.05
CA TYR A 254 0.43 26.51 -7.70
C TYR A 254 0.51 25.03 -7.37
N LEU A 255 0.83 24.22 -8.36
CA LEU A 255 1.23 22.83 -8.12
C LEU A 255 2.58 22.82 -7.41
N ILE A 256 2.74 21.89 -6.47
CA ILE A 256 3.99 21.77 -5.69
C ILE A 256 5.12 21.19 -6.55
N ALA A 257 6.33 21.71 -6.38
CA ALA A 257 7.56 21.13 -6.96
C ALA A 257 8.18 20.05 -6.05
N THR A 258 7.71 19.98 -4.80
CA THR A 258 8.11 19.01 -3.78
C THR A 258 7.17 19.07 -2.57
N SER A 259 7.03 17.97 -1.83
CA SER A 259 6.29 17.93 -0.56
C SER A 259 6.86 18.82 0.55
N GLU A 260 8.11 19.28 0.46
CA GLU A 260 8.71 20.25 1.38
C GLU A 260 7.88 21.53 1.49
N GLN A 261 7.38 22.05 0.36
CA GLN A 261 6.62 23.30 0.31
C GLN A 261 5.34 23.22 1.18
N PRO A 262 4.44 22.25 0.99
CA PRO A 262 3.27 22.12 1.85
C PRO A 262 3.59 21.63 3.27
N LEU A 263 4.62 20.81 3.48
CA LEU A 263 4.99 20.34 4.83
C LEU A 263 5.56 21.46 5.70
N SER A 264 6.37 22.36 5.12
CA SER A 264 6.84 23.55 5.83
C SER A 264 5.68 24.50 6.12
N ALA A 265 4.84 24.80 5.11
CA ALA A 265 3.68 25.68 5.28
C ALA A 265 2.60 25.15 6.24
N TYR A 266 2.52 23.83 6.45
CA TYR A 266 1.61 23.21 7.42
C TYR A 266 1.82 23.73 8.85
N HIS A 267 3.04 24.17 9.16
CA HIS A 267 3.44 24.71 10.45
C HIS A 267 3.39 26.25 10.52
N SER A 268 2.81 26.93 9.52
CA SER A 268 2.73 28.41 9.49
C SER A 268 2.10 28.94 10.77
N ASP A 269 2.73 29.95 11.35
CA ASP A 269 2.31 30.66 12.55
C ASP A 269 2.26 29.81 13.84
N GLU A 270 2.82 28.59 13.82
CA GLU A 270 2.89 27.71 14.99
C GLU A 270 3.99 28.14 15.98
N TRP A 271 3.78 27.84 17.26
CA TRP A 271 4.74 28.10 18.33
C TRP A 271 5.02 26.85 19.16
N PHE A 272 6.25 26.35 19.08
CA PHE A 272 6.77 25.27 19.91
C PHE A 272 7.29 25.79 21.26
N GLU A 273 6.41 25.99 22.24
CA GLU A 273 6.78 26.51 23.57
C GLU A 273 7.69 25.57 24.38
N LYS A 274 7.54 24.26 24.18
CA LYS A 274 8.30 23.20 24.88
C LYS A 274 9.10 22.36 23.89
N PRO A 275 10.14 22.92 23.25
CA PRO A 275 10.85 22.27 22.15
C PRO A 275 11.45 20.90 22.54
N LYS A 276 11.87 20.72 23.80
CA LYS A 276 12.39 19.43 24.29
C LYS A 276 11.37 18.28 24.26
N GLU A 277 10.07 18.60 24.31
CA GLU A 277 8.98 17.61 24.31
C GLU A 277 8.35 17.47 22.91
N GLN A 278 8.43 18.53 22.09
CA GLN A 278 7.73 18.62 20.81
C GLN A 278 8.62 18.39 19.59
N LEU A 279 9.95 18.53 19.73
CA LEU A 279 10.93 18.44 18.65
C LEU A 279 11.94 17.30 18.93
N PRO A 280 12.50 16.65 17.89
CA PRO A 280 12.28 16.92 16.47
C PRO A 280 10.96 16.34 15.92
N LEU A 281 10.33 17.05 14.99
CA LEU A 281 9.32 16.46 14.12
C LEU A 281 10.00 15.90 12.87
N LYS A 282 9.65 14.66 12.51
CA LYS A 282 10.21 13.94 11.35
C LYS A 282 9.08 13.46 10.45
N TYR A 283 9.06 13.92 9.21
CA TYR A 283 8.03 13.59 8.22
C TYR A 283 8.63 12.82 7.05
N ALA A 284 8.04 11.66 6.76
CA ALA A 284 8.22 10.95 5.50
C ALA A 284 7.15 11.46 4.54
N GLY A 285 7.46 12.57 3.87
CA GLY A 285 6.60 13.24 2.91
C GLY A 285 6.43 12.41 1.65
N TYR A 286 5.20 12.24 1.19
CA TYR A 286 4.91 11.63 -0.11
C TYR A 286 4.01 12.55 -0.93
N SER A 287 4.41 12.79 -2.17
CA SER A 287 3.59 13.49 -3.15
C SER A 287 4.08 13.30 -4.57
N THR A 288 3.15 13.44 -5.52
CA THR A 288 3.47 13.80 -6.89
C THR A 288 4.05 15.21 -6.92
N CYS A 289 5.18 15.37 -7.60
CA CYS A 289 5.91 16.62 -7.77
C CYS A 289 5.76 17.09 -9.22
N PHE A 290 5.55 18.39 -9.41
CA PHE A 290 5.33 19.01 -10.71
C PHE A 290 6.39 20.07 -10.99
N ARG A 291 7.13 19.94 -12.10
CA ARG A 291 8.19 20.88 -12.49
C ARG A 291 8.12 21.24 -13.96
N LYS A 292 8.09 22.54 -14.29
CA LYS A 292 8.11 23.02 -15.68
C LYS A 292 9.42 22.72 -16.40
N GLU A 293 10.53 22.58 -15.68
CA GLU A 293 11.86 22.30 -16.23
C GLU A 293 12.32 23.35 -17.27
N ALA A 294 11.85 24.60 -17.16
CA ALA A 294 12.00 25.62 -18.21
C ALA A 294 13.46 25.98 -18.55
N GLY A 295 14.38 25.88 -17.58
CA GLY A 295 15.82 26.14 -17.76
C GLY A 295 16.63 25.00 -18.38
N SER A 296 16.01 23.84 -18.69
CA SER A 296 16.73 22.62 -19.09
C SER A 296 16.41 22.15 -20.51
N HIS A 297 15.99 23.07 -21.39
CA HIS A 297 15.58 22.75 -22.76
C HIS A 297 16.60 21.86 -23.49
N GLY A 298 16.15 20.70 -23.98
CA GLY A 298 16.97 19.75 -24.73
C GLY A 298 17.86 18.82 -23.89
N ARG A 299 17.90 18.96 -22.55
CA ARG A 299 18.68 18.09 -21.66
C ARG A 299 17.84 16.90 -21.17
N ASP A 300 18.42 15.70 -21.17
CA ASP A 300 17.82 14.45 -20.63
C ASP A 300 16.39 14.16 -21.15
N THR A 301 16.12 14.41 -22.44
CA THR A 301 14.77 14.33 -23.02
C THR A 301 14.26 12.91 -23.28
N TRP A 302 15.07 11.89 -23.01
CA TRP A 302 14.73 10.48 -23.23
C TRP A 302 14.40 9.78 -21.92
N GLY A 303 13.39 8.91 -21.96
CA GLY A 303 12.96 8.12 -20.79
C GLY A 303 12.23 8.97 -19.76
N ILE A 304 12.45 8.65 -18.48
CA ILE A 304 11.78 9.28 -17.33
C ILE A 304 12.74 9.96 -16.35
N PHE A 305 14.00 10.14 -16.73
CA PHE A 305 15.03 10.70 -15.85
C PHE A 305 14.77 12.18 -15.49
N ARG A 306 14.26 12.95 -16.46
CA ARG A 306 13.82 14.34 -16.30
C ARG A 306 12.44 14.50 -16.93
N VAL A 307 11.44 14.73 -16.09
CA VAL A 307 10.03 14.77 -16.47
C VAL A 307 9.29 15.85 -15.69
N HIS A 308 8.15 16.27 -16.21
CA HIS A 308 7.33 17.30 -15.57
C HIS A 308 6.55 16.83 -14.35
N GLN A 309 6.34 15.52 -14.23
CA GLN A 309 5.61 14.88 -13.16
C GLN A 309 6.40 13.67 -12.68
N PHE A 310 6.65 13.59 -11.37
CA PHE A 310 7.36 12.46 -10.77
C PHE A 310 6.92 12.26 -9.31
N GLU A 311 7.01 11.04 -8.80
CA GLU A 311 6.69 10.71 -7.40
C GLU A 311 7.93 10.84 -6.52
N LYS A 312 7.79 11.43 -5.32
CA LYS A 312 8.91 11.57 -4.40
C LYS A 312 8.55 11.19 -2.96
N VAL A 313 9.46 10.45 -2.33
CA VAL A 313 9.53 10.28 -0.87
C VAL A 313 10.59 11.23 -0.32
N GLU A 314 10.17 12.09 0.60
CA GLU A 314 10.93 13.21 1.16
C GLU A 314 11.13 13.03 2.67
N GLN A 315 12.31 13.37 3.15
CA GLN A 315 12.60 13.61 4.56
C GLN A 315 12.38 15.10 4.83
N PHE A 316 11.44 15.45 5.70
CA PHE A 316 11.30 16.81 6.19
C PHE A 316 11.34 16.83 7.71
N CYS A 317 12.25 17.64 8.27
CA CYS A 317 12.51 17.68 9.69
C CYS A 317 12.39 19.10 10.25
N ILE A 318 11.75 19.22 11.41
CA ILE A 318 11.73 20.45 12.20
C ILE A 318 12.45 20.16 13.51
N THR A 319 13.44 20.97 13.83
CA THR A 319 14.36 20.72 14.95
C THR A 319 14.50 21.95 15.84
N ASP A 320 14.89 21.72 17.09
CA ASP A 320 15.50 22.77 17.91
C ASP A 320 16.75 23.29 17.18
N PRO A 321 16.99 24.62 17.13
CA PRO A 321 18.12 25.20 16.40
C PRO A 321 19.47 24.55 16.70
N SER A 322 19.70 24.19 17.98
CA SER A 322 20.95 23.57 18.45
C SER A 322 21.18 22.15 17.92
N LYS A 323 20.14 21.50 17.36
CA LYS A 323 20.16 20.10 16.92
C LYS A 323 20.10 19.91 15.40
N SER A 324 19.91 20.98 14.64
CA SER A 324 19.75 20.90 13.18
C SER A 324 20.92 20.24 12.45
N TRP A 325 22.16 20.50 12.84
CA TRP A 325 23.34 19.90 12.18
C TRP A 325 23.49 18.41 12.47
N GLU A 326 23.09 17.95 13.65
CA GLU A 326 23.01 16.51 13.97
C GLU A 326 21.94 15.84 13.10
N MET A 327 20.79 16.49 12.93
CA MET A 327 19.72 16.00 12.04
C MET A 327 20.14 15.99 10.57
N PHE A 328 20.93 16.97 10.13
CA PHE A 328 21.43 17.03 8.75
C PHE A 328 22.27 15.80 8.39
N GLU A 329 23.21 15.43 9.27
CA GLU A 329 24.03 14.22 9.09
C GLU A 329 23.16 12.95 9.21
N GLU A 330 22.16 12.91 10.11
CA GLU A 330 21.19 11.80 10.17
C GLU A 330 20.42 11.62 8.86
N MET A 331 19.92 12.72 8.26
CA MET A 331 19.15 12.69 7.01
C MET A 331 20.01 12.24 5.83
N ILE A 332 21.29 12.65 5.76
CA ILE A 332 22.24 12.15 4.76
C ILE A 332 22.42 10.64 4.94
N GLN A 333 22.71 10.19 6.16
CA GLN A 333 22.90 8.77 6.46
C GLN A 333 21.66 7.94 6.11
N ASN A 334 20.46 8.47 6.34
CA ASN A 334 19.22 7.81 5.95
C ASN A 334 19.12 7.60 4.43
N SER A 335 19.53 8.59 3.64
CA SER A 335 19.57 8.46 2.18
C SER A 335 20.67 7.49 1.74
N GLU A 336 21.86 7.54 2.34
CA GLU A 336 22.94 6.58 2.09
C GLU A 336 22.50 5.14 2.37
N ASP A 337 22.02 4.86 3.59
CA ASP A 337 21.52 3.55 4.01
C ASP A 337 20.46 3.01 3.04
N PHE A 338 19.59 3.88 2.52
CA PHE A 338 18.56 3.51 1.55
C PHE A 338 19.16 3.04 0.23
N TYR A 339 20.08 3.78 -0.38
CA TYR A 339 20.71 3.35 -1.64
C TYR A 339 21.71 2.20 -1.47
N GLN A 340 22.39 2.10 -0.32
CA GLN A 340 23.21 0.93 0.03
C GLN A 340 22.35 -0.34 0.12
N SER A 341 21.17 -0.26 0.74
CA SER A 341 20.26 -1.40 0.84
C SER A 341 19.70 -1.86 -0.52
N LEU A 342 19.66 -0.95 -1.49
CA LEU A 342 19.33 -1.21 -2.89
C LEU A 342 20.52 -1.67 -3.72
N GLY A 343 21.71 -1.81 -3.13
CA GLY A 343 22.93 -2.23 -3.82
C GLY A 343 23.44 -1.23 -4.88
N ILE A 344 23.09 0.05 -4.76
CA ILE A 344 23.47 1.09 -5.73
C ILE A 344 24.77 1.76 -5.26
N GLY A 345 25.77 1.81 -6.15
CA GLY A 345 26.99 2.58 -5.93
C GLY A 345 26.75 4.08 -6.10
N TYR A 346 27.31 4.89 -5.21
CA TYR A 346 27.15 6.34 -5.21
C TYR A 346 28.38 7.07 -4.67
N ARG A 347 28.37 8.40 -4.79
CA ARG A 347 29.26 9.32 -4.06
C ARG A 347 28.46 10.41 -3.38
N LEU A 348 29.00 10.92 -2.27
CA LEU A 348 28.49 12.13 -1.63
C LEU A 348 29.28 13.35 -2.11
N VAL A 349 28.56 14.44 -2.41
CA VAL A 349 29.13 15.69 -2.87
C VAL A 349 28.62 16.84 -2.01
N GLY A 350 29.54 17.57 -1.37
CA GLY A 350 29.21 18.84 -0.73
C GLY A 350 29.08 19.93 -1.78
N ILE A 351 27.96 20.67 -1.78
CA ILE A 351 27.68 21.65 -2.84
C ILE A 351 28.36 22.98 -2.53
N VAL A 352 29.06 23.52 -3.52
CA VAL A 352 29.79 24.79 -3.43
C VAL A 352 28.83 25.96 -3.22
N SER A 353 29.29 26.99 -2.52
CA SER A 353 28.46 28.14 -2.10
C SER A 353 27.71 28.82 -3.24
N GLY A 354 28.34 28.99 -4.41
CA GLY A 354 27.71 29.62 -5.57
C GLY A 354 26.60 28.81 -6.25
N ALA A 355 26.44 27.52 -5.89
CA ALA A 355 25.42 26.63 -6.40
C ALA A 355 24.34 26.29 -5.34
N LEU A 356 24.42 26.89 -4.14
CA LEU A 356 23.38 26.79 -3.13
C LEU A 356 22.20 27.68 -3.52
N ASN A 357 20.98 27.17 -3.33
CA ASN A 357 19.79 28.01 -3.37
C ASN A 357 19.72 28.86 -2.10
N ASN A 358 19.07 30.02 -2.16
CA ASN A 358 19.04 31.00 -1.06
C ASN A 358 18.65 30.46 0.32
N ALA A 359 17.83 29.40 0.39
CA ALA A 359 17.39 28.85 1.67
C ALA A 359 18.44 27.94 2.35
N ALA A 360 19.32 27.28 1.58
CA ALA A 360 20.22 26.26 2.12
C ALA A 360 21.48 26.88 2.72
N ALA A 361 21.75 26.59 3.99
CA ALA A 361 23.02 26.93 4.65
C ALA A 361 24.13 25.94 4.30
N LYS A 362 23.77 24.66 4.09
CA LYS A 362 24.63 23.59 3.58
C LYS A 362 23.76 22.61 2.80
N LYS A 363 24.29 22.09 1.69
CA LYS A 363 23.64 21.06 0.89
C LYS A 363 24.63 19.94 0.58
N ALA A 364 24.16 18.71 0.65
CA ALA A 364 24.88 17.53 0.24
C ALA A 364 24.03 16.75 -0.76
N ASP A 365 24.63 16.38 -1.88
CA ASP A 365 23.98 15.57 -2.91
C ASP A 365 24.55 14.15 -2.89
N LEU A 366 23.67 13.15 -3.02
CA LEU A 366 24.06 11.78 -3.33
C LEU A 366 23.88 11.58 -4.83
N GLU A 367 25.00 11.35 -5.49
CA GLU A 367 25.04 11.07 -6.92
C GLU A 367 25.30 9.59 -7.12
N ALA A 368 24.36 8.88 -7.76
CA ALA A 368 24.46 7.46 -8.02
C ALA A 368 25.14 7.17 -9.35
N TRP A 369 25.80 6.02 -9.45
CA TRP A 369 26.48 5.58 -10.67
C TRP A 369 25.47 5.02 -11.69
N PHE A 370 25.51 5.55 -12.92
CA PHE A 370 24.73 5.08 -14.06
C PHE A 370 25.65 4.35 -15.04
N PRO A 371 25.72 3.01 -15.03
CA PRO A 371 26.72 2.26 -15.79
C PRO A 371 26.57 2.38 -17.31
N SER A 372 25.35 2.58 -17.84
CA SER A 372 25.16 2.75 -19.28
C SER A 372 25.54 4.16 -19.75
N MET A 373 25.42 5.15 -18.86
CA MET A 373 25.84 6.52 -19.13
C MET A 373 27.33 6.76 -18.83
N GLY A 374 27.92 5.96 -17.95
CA GLY A 374 29.32 6.08 -17.51
C GLY A 374 29.58 7.30 -16.64
N GLU A 375 28.57 7.79 -15.90
CA GLU A 375 28.66 9.00 -15.09
C GLU A 375 27.87 8.90 -13.77
N PHE A 376 28.19 9.77 -12.83
CA PHE A 376 27.42 9.97 -11.61
C PHE A 376 26.28 10.96 -11.88
N LYS A 377 25.07 10.62 -11.43
CA LYS A 377 23.89 11.48 -11.55
C LYS A 377 23.23 11.67 -10.19
N GLU A 378 22.85 12.91 -9.90
CA GLU A 378 22.14 13.29 -8.68
C GLU A 378 20.82 12.53 -8.54
N LEU A 379 20.64 11.80 -7.44
CA LEU A 379 19.36 11.19 -7.05
C LEU A 379 18.75 11.83 -5.80
N VAL A 380 19.59 12.44 -4.97
CA VAL A 380 19.19 13.04 -3.70
C VAL A 380 19.91 14.35 -3.50
N SER A 381 19.18 15.32 -2.97
CA SER A 381 19.73 16.48 -2.28
C SER A 381 19.19 16.53 -0.85
N VAL A 382 20.06 16.81 0.11
CA VAL A 382 19.73 17.08 1.52
C VAL A 382 20.23 18.47 1.89
N SER A 383 19.37 19.29 2.48
CA SER A 383 19.67 20.68 2.84
C SER A 383 19.32 20.98 4.29
N ASN A 384 20.21 21.68 5.00
CA ASN A 384 19.85 22.37 6.23
C ASN A 384 19.53 23.82 5.89
N CYS A 385 18.27 24.23 6.05
CA CYS A 385 17.81 25.58 5.75
C CYS A 385 17.80 26.48 6.99
N THR A 386 18.26 25.96 8.13
CA THR A 386 18.22 26.63 9.43
C THR A 386 16.85 27.28 9.66
N ASP A 387 16.81 28.52 10.11
CA ASP A 387 15.59 29.29 10.31
C ASP A 387 15.11 30.09 9.08
N TYR A 388 15.67 29.84 7.88
CA TYR A 388 15.33 30.65 6.69
C TYR A 388 13.85 30.59 6.35
N GLN A 389 13.30 29.38 6.24
CA GLN A 389 11.89 29.16 5.91
C GLN A 389 10.98 29.45 7.11
N SER A 390 11.39 29.06 8.31
CA SER A 390 10.60 29.22 9.52
C SER A 390 10.37 30.69 9.90
N ARG A 391 11.30 31.61 9.59
CA ARG A 391 11.08 33.06 9.73
C ARG A 391 9.93 33.57 8.86
N SER A 392 9.94 33.24 7.56
CA SER A 392 8.88 33.64 6.61
C SER A 392 7.51 33.04 6.95
N LEU A 393 7.52 31.83 7.51
CA LEU A 393 6.35 31.10 7.97
C LEU A 393 5.93 31.41 9.41
N GLU A 394 6.69 32.24 10.13
CA GLU A 394 6.46 32.58 11.54
C GLU A 394 6.41 31.37 12.50
N VAL A 395 7.24 30.34 12.28
CA VAL A 395 7.30 29.11 13.11
C VAL A 395 8.31 29.24 14.25
N ARG A 396 7.82 29.47 15.46
CA ARG A 396 8.63 29.93 16.61
C ARG A 396 9.03 28.78 17.53
N CYS A 397 10.15 28.95 18.23
CA CYS A 397 10.75 27.96 19.12
C CYS A 397 11.05 28.54 20.51
N GLY A 398 10.53 27.90 21.56
CA GLY A 398 10.73 28.27 22.96
C GLY A 398 9.90 29.48 23.42
N VAL A 399 9.70 29.63 24.72
CA VAL A 399 8.98 30.78 25.30
C VAL A 399 9.90 32.00 25.36
N LYS A 400 9.39 33.14 24.90
CA LYS A 400 10.08 34.43 25.00
C LYS A 400 10.22 34.82 26.48
N LYS A 401 11.46 34.99 26.97
CA LYS A 401 11.69 35.47 28.34
C LYS A 401 11.54 36.98 28.41
N GLN A 402 11.20 37.47 29.60
CA GLN A 402 11.12 38.92 29.85
C GLN A 402 12.51 39.53 29.65
N GLY A 403 12.65 40.41 28.65
CA GLY A 403 13.93 41.02 28.25
C GLY A 403 14.46 40.54 26.89
N ASP A 404 13.93 39.46 26.33
CA ASP A 404 14.34 39.02 25.00
C ASP A 404 13.87 40.01 23.92
N THR A 405 14.80 40.45 23.07
CA THR A 405 14.50 41.37 21.96
C THR A 405 14.14 40.65 20.67
N GLN A 406 14.50 39.37 20.54
CA GLN A 406 14.32 38.59 19.32
C GLN A 406 13.47 37.34 19.53
N LYS A 407 12.70 36.98 18.50
CA LYS A 407 12.02 35.70 18.42
C LYS A 407 13.06 34.64 18.00
N VAL A 408 12.98 33.46 18.60
CA VAL A 408 13.72 32.29 18.14
C VAL A 408 12.79 31.45 17.27
N TYR A 409 13.31 30.95 16.16
CA TYR A 409 12.56 30.15 15.20
C TYR A 409 13.14 28.74 15.16
N VAL A 410 12.32 27.74 14.81
CA VAL A 410 12.80 26.37 14.61
C VAL A 410 13.74 26.29 13.40
N HIS A 411 14.57 25.26 13.34
CA HIS A 411 15.31 24.95 12.12
C HIS A 411 14.57 23.91 11.27
N MET A 412 14.47 24.16 9.97
CA MET A 412 13.83 23.28 8.98
C MET A 412 14.87 22.66 8.05
N LEU A 413 14.74 21.37 7.81
CA LEU A 413 15.60 20.59 6.92
C LEU A 413 14.75 19.78 5.95
N ASN A 414 15.22 19.66 4.73
CA ASN A 414 14.62 18.85 3.67
C ASN A 414 15.67 17.90 3.09
N GLY A 415 15.23 16.79 2.49
CA GLY A 415 16.11 15.76 2.01
C GLY A 415 15.38 14.71 1.21
N THR A 416 15.73 14.56 -0.06
CA THR A 416 15.14 13.51 -0.89
C THR A 416 15.56 12.14 -0.35
N LEU A 417 14.61 11.23 -0.14
CA LEU A 417 14.94 9.82 0.04
C LEU A 417 14.93 9.12 -1.32
N CYS A 418 13.84 9.28 -2.07
CA CYS A 418 13.65 8.60 -3.35
C CYS A 418 12.79 9.45 -4.29
N ALA A 419 13.42 10.02 -5.32
CA ALA A 419 12.71 10.52 -6.50
C ALA A 419 12.50 9.34 -7.46
N THR A 420 11.29 8.79 -7.47
CA THR A 420 11.00 7.42 -7.92
C THR A 420 11.42 7.18 -9.36
N GLU A 421 11.09 8.07 -10.28
CA GLU A 421 11.37 7.95 -11.71
C GLU A 421 12.87 7.97 -12.01
N ARG A 422 13.61 8.88 -11.36
CA ARG A 422 15.07 8.98 -11.54
C ARG A 422 15.80 7.81 -10.89
N ALA A 423 15.37 7.42 -9.69
CA ALA A 423 15.91 6.25 -8.99
C ALA A 423 15.61 4.95 -9.75
N LEU A 424 14.43 4.83 -10.39
CA LEU A 424 14.11 3.71 -11.28
C LEU A 424 15.06 3.63 -12.47
N CYS A 425 15.42 4.75 -13.10
CA CYS A 425 16.43 4.73 -14.17
C CYS A 425 17.76 4.15 -13.68
N CYS A 426 18.23 4.55 -12.50
CA CYS A 426 19.45 4.02 -11.90
C CYS A 426 19.34 2.52 -11.63
N LEU A 427 18.22 2.09 -11.08
CA LEU A 427 17.96 0.70 -10.72
C LEU A 427 17.89 -0.19 -11.96
N VAL A 428 17.19 0.26 -13.01
CA VAL A 428 17.12 -0.44 -14.31
C VAL A 428 18.51 -0.62 -14.91
N GLU A 429 19.35 0.41 -14.90
CA GLU A 429 20.70 0.28 -15.45
C GLU A 429 21.60 -0.67 -14.67
N ASN A 430 21.50 -0.67 -13.34
CA ASN A 430 22.36 -1.48 -12.46
C ASN A 430 21.91 -2.94 -12.33
N TYR A 431 20.63 -3.24 -12.56
CA TYR A 431 20.05 -4.58 -12.36
C TYR A 431 19.64 -5.30 -13.66
N GLN A 432 19.85 -4.69 -14.82
CA GLN A 432 19.54 -5.33 -16.11
C GLN A 432 20.43 -6.55 -16.39
N THR A 433 19.85 -7.50 -17.11
CA THR A 433 20.50 -8.71 -17.63
C THR A 433 20.13 -8.84 -19.11
N GLN A 434 20.62 -9.89 -19.78
CA GLN A 434 20.24 -10.17 -21.17
C GLN A 434 18.73 -10.41 -21.35
N ASP A 435 18.07 -10.98 -20.34
CA ASP A 435 16.68 -11.46 -20.45
C ASP A 435 15.65 -10.54 -19.77
N GLY A 436 16.11 -9.54 -19.00
CA GLY A 436 15.23 -8.68 -18.22
C GLY A 436 15.94 -8.03 -17.03
N LEU A 437 15.16 -7.69 -16.00
CA LEU A 437 15.60 -6.94 -14.83
C LEU A 437 15.51 -7.81 -13.57
N VAL A 438 16.62 -7.96 -12.84
CA VAL A 438 16.60 -8.57 -11.51
C VAL A 438 16.01 -7.59 -10.50
N ILE A 439 15.07 -8.03 -9.67
CA ILE A 439 14.49 -7.20 -8.62
C ILE A 439 15.40 -7.22 -7.39
N PRO A 440 15.86 -6.06 -6.88
CA PRO A 440 16.64 -5.97 -5.65
C PRO A 440 15.94 -6.68 -4.49
N HIS A 441 16.69 -7.41 -3.68
CA HIS A 441 16.13 -8.25 -2.61
C HIS A 441 15.17 -7.49 -1.68
N VAL A 442 15.52 -6.25 -1.31
CA VAL A 442 14.72 -5.40 -0.42
C VAL A 442 13.37 -4.96 -1.02
N LEU A 443 13.24 -4.97 -2.35
CA LEU A 443 11.99 -4.62 -3.05
C LEU A 443 11.07 -5.82 -3.27
N ARG A 444 11.59 -7.06 -3.20
CA ARG A 444 10.79 -8.28 -3.45
C ARG A 444 9.53 -8.39 -2.58
N PRO A 445 9.55 -8.04 -1.28
CA PRO A 445 8.33 -8.03 -0.46
C PRO A 445 7.26 -7.06 -0.97
N TYR A 446 7.66 -5.96 -1.61
CA TYR A 446 6.78 -4.96 -2.22
C TYR A 446 6.42 -5.30 -3.68
N MET A 447 7.10 -6.30 -4.25
CA MET A 447 6.92 -6.79 -5.61
C MET A 447 6.20 -8.14 -5.66
N GLN A 448 5.36 -8.44 -4.66
CA GLN A 448 4.62 -9.70 -4.59
C GLN A 448 5.54 -10.94 -4.61
N GLY A 449 6.73 -10.83 -4.01
CA GLY A 449 7.74 -11.90 -3.98
C GLY A 449 8.47 -12.13 -5.29
N ARG A 450 8.17 -11.38 -6.36
CA ARG A 450 8.89 -11.51 -7.65
C ARG A 450 10.34 -11.09 -7.47
N ASP A 451 11.23 -11.84 -8.11
CA ASP A 451 12.68 -11.60 -8.14
C ASP A 451 13.20 -11.18 -9.53
N PHE A 452 12.37 -11.28 -10.57
CA PHE A 452 12.74 -10.96 -11.95
C PHE A 452 11.57 -10.36 -12.75
N LEU A 453 11.88 -9.44 -13.68
CA LEU A 453 10.96 -8.88 -14.67
C LEU A 453 11.52 -9.13 -16.08
N PRO A 454 10.94 -10.04 -16.88
CA PRO A 454 11.44 -10.33 -18.23
C PRO A 454 11.16 -9.18 -19.19
N PHE A 455 12.01 -9.01 -20.21
CA PHE A 455 11.69 -8.10 -21.31
C PHE A 455 10.48 -8.61 -22.10
N VAL A 456 9.57 -7.69 -22.44
CA VAL A 456 8.34 -7.99 -23.20
C VAL A 456 8.35 -7.42 -24.62
N LYS A 457 9.38 -6.63 -24.96
CA LYS A 457 9.56 -5.97 -26.25
C LYS A 457 11.05 -5.90 -26.58
N GLU A 458 11.37 -5.95 -27.87
CA GLU A 458 12.72 -5.66 -28.35
C GLU A 458 13.08 -4.19 -28.11
N ALA A 459 14.37 -3.92 -27.91
CA ALA A 459 14.88 -2.57 -27.76
C ALA A 459 14.59 -1.75 -29.04
N PRO A 460 14.13 -0.48 -28.91
CA PRO A 460 13.93 0.37 -30.06
C PRO A 460 15.26 0.56 -30.82
N LYS A 461 15.21 0.42 -32.15
CA LYS A 461 16.40 0.64 -32.99
C LYS A 461 16.92 2.05 -32.76
N LYS A 462 18.22 2.19 -32.47
CA LYS A 462 18.88 3.52 -32.43
C LYS A 462 18.58 4.23 -33.75
N LYS A 463 17.87 5.36 -33.70
CA LYS A 463 17.82 6.27 -34.85
C LYS A 463 19.25 6.72 -35.10
N LYS A 464 19.78 6.41 -36.29
CA LYS A 464 21.10 6.85 -36.73
C LYS A 464 21.17 8.37 -36.77
#